data_AF-A0A0F8YYY8-F1
#
_entry.id   AF-A0A0F8YYY8-F1
#
_cell.length_a   1.000
_cell.length_b   1.000
_cell.length_c   1.000
_cell.angle_alpha   90.00
_cell.angle_beta   90.00
_cell.angle_gamma   90.00
#
_symmetry.space_group_name_H-M   'P 1'
#
loop_
_entity.id
_entity.type
_entity.pdbx_description
1 polymer ?
#
loop_
_entity_poly.entity_id
_entity_poly.type
_entity_poly.pdbx_seq_one_letter_code
_entity_poly.pdbx_strand_id
1 'polypeptide(L)'
;FGAMHPDVRKRLRTLEQYQRFSGGTMALAPSEVARSQALVDEFWDAVEQKRTESKQKLLQVERDYLLGRQTFRQWETALVEHINGGRVIIEDLKRTSKFQHVPVTQEQRLQAAEEFGIKIFFHALQELRTLYFEKELEDIFDEDTGQVVKDFDGFFLWRDVISQSLGPQNIGEFEEFLRGDATPLTALRFEISRKYFRPYKNIRDVVLSGFNPEEQLLIREYRAKIRLLGFKDKAEELGTVPFEGGDTTVVGEYNERVRRSRINLRVVDTELDAWLNVFGEASSFQTAGARERHDEIIRQLRVGNLETVLR
;
A
#
# COMPACT_ATOMS: atom_id res chain seq x y z
N PHE A 1 -22.02 14.37 32.95
CA PHE A 1 -22.81 15.49 32.42
C PHE A 1 -24.11 14.92 31.84
N GLY A 2 -25.24 15.17 32.48
CA GLY A 2 -26.53 14.57 32.11
C GLY A 2 -27.07 15.09 30.78
N ALA A 3 -27.76 14.23 30.03
CA ALA A 3 -28.36 14.60 28.75
C ALA A 3 -29.35 15.77 28.93
N MET A 4 -29.11 16.84 28.18
CA MET A 4 -29.93 18.06 28.23
C MET A 4 -31.37 17.75 27.78
N HIS A 5 -32.36 18.17 28.59
CA HIS A 5 -33.78 17.90 28.41
C HIS A 5 -34.28 18.31 27.01
N PRO A 6 -35.15 17.53 26.33
CA PRO A 6 -35.58 17.77 24.94
C PRO A 6 -36.13 19.18 24.69
N ASP A 7 -36.86 19.73 25.66
CA ASP A 7 -37.43 21.08 25.56
C ASP A 7 -36.38 22.19 25.60
N VAL A 8 -35.25 21.96 26.28
CA VAL A 8 -34.13 22.90 26.32
C VAL A 8 -33.43 22.93 24.96
N ARG A 9 -33.26 21.76 24.32
CA ARG A 9 -32.73 21.66 22.95
C ARG A 9 -33.63 22.35 21.94
N LYS A 10 -34.95 22.19 22.08
CA LYS A 10 -35.93 22.84 21.20
C LYS A 10 -35.86 24.36 21.33
N ARG A 11 -35.82 24.88 22.56
CA ARG A 11 -35.69 26.32 22.84
C ARG A 11 -34.37 26.91 22.35
N LEU A 12 -33.26 26.18 22.48
CA LEU A 12 -31.95 26.59 21.93
C LEU A 12 -31.99 26.71 20.41
N ARG A 13 -32.58 25.74 19.71
CA ARG A 13 -32.78 25.82 18.24
C ARG A 13 -33.66 26.99 17.84
N THR A 14 -34.72 27.28 18.59
CA THR A 14 -35.57 28.45 18.32
C THR A 14 -34.81 29.76 18.54
N LEU A 15 -33.98 29.83 19.59
CA LEU A 15 -33.11 30.99 19.87
C LEU A 15 -32.06 31.19 18.77
N GLU A 16 -31.41 30.12 18.30
CA GLU A 16 -30.46 30.18 17.18
C GLU A 16 -31.13 30.64 15.88
N GLN A 17 -32.35 30.17 15.60
CA GLN A 17 -33.13 30.63 14.45
C GLN A 17 -33.50 32.12 14.57
N TYR A 18 -33.85 32.57 15.78
CA TYR A 18 -34.19 33.97 16.04
C TYR A 18 -32.96 34.89 15.89
N GLN A 19 -31.81 34.45 16.41
CA GLN A 19 -30.53 35.16 16.28
C GLN A 19 -30.06 35.28 14.83
N ARG A 20 -30.38 34.30 13.97
CA ARG A 20 -30.09 34.38 12.52
C ARG A 20 -31.00 35.36 11.77
N PHE A 21 -32.19 35.65 12.28
CA PHE A 21 -33.19 36.48 11.59
C PHE A 21 -33.12 37.97 11.98
N SER A 22 -32.68 38.30 13.20
CA SER A 22 -32.48 39.70 13.61
C SER A 22 -31.07 40.17 13.22
N GLY A 23 -30.94 40.75 12.03
CA GLY A 23 -29.68 41.24 11.43
C GLY A 23 -28.97 42.37 12.17
N GLY A 24 -28.54 42.14 13.41
CA GLY A 24 -27.52 42.91 14.10
C GLY A 24 -26.16 42.24 13.90
N THR A 25 -25.16 43.01 13.53
CA THR A 25 -23.76 42.62 13.29
C THR A 25 -23.11 41.87 14.46
N MET A 26 -23.45 40.60 14.66
CA MET A 26 -22.60 39.64 15.34
C MET A 26 -21.81 38.93 14.26
N ALA A 27 -20.47 38.96 14.36
CA ALA A 27 -19.64 38.05 13.58
C ALA A 27 -20.27 36.66 13.69
N LEU A 28 -20.74 36.11 12.57
CA LEU A 28 -21.49 34.86 12.52
C LEU A 28 -20.69 33.82 13.28
N ALA A 29 -21.07 33.53 14.52
CA ALA A 29 -20.41 32.49 15.28
C ALA A 29 -20.59 31.21 14.45
N PRO A 30 -19.50 30.54 14.04
CA PRO A 30 -19.61 29.39 13.15
C PRO A 30 -20.53 28.37 13.82
N SER A 31 -21.48 27.85 13.04
CA SER A 31 -22.41 26.82 13.50
C SER A 31 -21.63 25.64 14.08
N GLU A 32 -22.23 24.87 14.98
CA GLU A 32 -21.57 23.66 15.52
C GLU A 32 -21.11 22.72 14.39
N VAL A 33 -21.89 22.66 13.30
CA VAL A 33 -21.52 21.95 12.07
C VAL A 33 -20.24 22.51 11.44
N ALA A 34 -20.15 23.84 11.27
CA ALA A 34 -18.97 24.49 10.70
C ALA A 34 -17.73 24.33 11.60
N ARG A 35 -17.90 24.34 12.93
CA ARG A 35 -16.81 24.09 13.89
C ARG A 35 -16.35 22.64 13.83
N SER A 36 -17.28 21.69 13.73
CA SER A 36 -16.97 20.26 13.59
C SER A 36 -16.27 19.98 12.27
N GLN A 37 -16.72 20.59 11.16
CA GLN A 37 -16.06 20.50 9.87
C GLN A 37 -14.64 21.08 9.92
N ALA A 38 -14.49 22.29 10.46
CA ALA A 38 -13.17 22.93 10.60
C ALA A 38 -12.20 22.08 11.43
N LEU A 39 -12.68 21.40 12.47
CA LEU A 39 -11.84 20.48 13.26
C LEU A 39 -11.42 19.25 12.45
N VAL A 40 -12.29 18.73 11.58
CA VAL A 40 -11.92 17.63 10.69
C VAL A 40 -10.91 18.08 9.63
N ASP A 41 -11.12 19.26 9.03
CA ASP A 41 -10.20 19.82 8.05
C ASP A 41 -8.82 20.05 8.70
N GLU A 42 -8.79 20.62 9.90
CA GLU A 42 -7.56 20.81 10.67
C GLU A 42 -6.87 19.48 11.05
N PHE A 43 -7.64 18.43 11.33
CA PHE A 43 -7.09 17.09 11.57
C PHE A 43 -6.38 16.57 10.32
N TRP A 44 -7.00 16.67 9.15
CA TRP A 44 -6.41 16.21 7.89
C TRP A 44 -5.23 17.07 7.43
N ASP A 45 -5.24 18.37 7.71
CA ASP A 45 -4.09 19.25 7.49
C ASP A 45 -2.90 18.81 8.37
N ALA A 46 -3.14 18.44 9.63
CA ALA A 46 -2.12 17.92 10.51
C ALA A 46 -1.57 16.56 10.04
N VAL A 47 -2.45 15.67 9.53
CA VAL A 47 -2.03 14.40 8.89
C VAL A 47 -1.14 14.70 7.68
N GLU A 48 -1.53 15.63 6.81
CA GLU A 48 -0.78 15.99 5.60
C GLU A 48 0.59 16.62 5.92
N GLN A 49 0.67 17.44 6.97
CA GLN A 49 1.94 17.98 7.45
C GLN A 49 2.89 16.87 7.89
N LYS A 50 2.41 15.93 8.73
CA LYS A 50 3.22 14.79 9.19
C LYS A 50 3.62 13.86 8.04
N ARG A 51 2.74 13.67 7.06
CA ARG A 51 3.02 12.94 5.84
C ARG A 51 4.13 13.59 5.02
N THR A 52 4.06 14.90 4.85
CA THR A 52 5.10 15.68 4.15
C THR A 52 6.46 15.56 4.84
N GLU A 53 6.49 15.63 6.18
CA GLU A 53 7.71 15.38 6.97
C GLU A 53 8.27 13.96 6.74
N SER A 54 7.40 12.95 6.75
CA SER A 54 7.78 11.55 6.48
C SER A 54 8.34 11.38 5.06
N LYS A 55 7.67 11.96 4.05
CA LYS A 55 8.13 11.97 2.66
C LYS A 55 9.50 12.63 2.51
N GLN A 56 9.73 13.77 3.17
CA GLN A 56 11.03 14.46 3.12
C GLN A 56 12.16 13.59 3.68
N LYS A 57 11.92 12.84 4.76
CA LYS A 57 12.88 11.86 5.28
C LYS A 57 13.15 10.74 4.27
N LEU A 58 12.11 10.19 3.65
CA LEU A 58 12.25 9.16 2.62
C LEU A 58 13.04 9.68 1.40
N LEU A 59 12.79 10.91 0.96
CA LEU A 59 13.55 11.56 -0.12
C LEU A 59 15.03 11.75 0.24
N GLN A 60 15.35 12.03 1.50
CA GLN A 60 16.74 12.13 1.95
C GLN A 60 17.44 10.77 1.88
N VAL A 61 16.79 9.72 2.40
CA VAL A 61 17.28 8.33 2.34
C VAL A 61 17.46 7.88 0.89
N GLU A 62 16.51 8.19 0.01
CA GLU A 62 16.61 7.91 -1.43
C GLU A 62 17.82 8.59 -2.07
N ARG A 63 18.04 9.87 -1.78
CA ARG A 63 19.24 10.58 -2.27
C ARG A 63 20.51 9.93 -1.77
N ASP A 64 20.58 9.55 -0.50
CA ASP A 64 21.76 8.90 0.06
C ASP A 64 21.98 7.49 -0.54
N TYR A 65 20.92 6.75 -0.84
CA TYR A 65 20.99 5.49 -1.59
C TYR A 65 21.52 5.70 -3.02
N LEU A 66 20.97 6.68 -3.75
CA LEU A 66 21.43 7.01 -5.11
C LEU A 66 22.87 7.52 -5.13
N LEU A 67 23.33 8.18 -4.07
CA LEU A 67 24.75 8.58 -3.93
C LEU A 67 25.65 7.44 -3.44
N GLY A 68 25.11 6.26 -3.16
CA GLY A 68 25.85 5.10 -2.65
C GLY A 68 26.30 5.21 -1.19
N ARG A 69 25.73 6.14 -0.41
CA ARG A 69 25.99 6.32 1.02
C ARG A 69 25.16 5.39 1.89
N GLN A 70 24.01 4.94 1.37
CA GLN A 70 23.13 3.99 2.00
C GLN A 70 22.91 2.76 1.11
N THR A 71 22.56 1.66 1.74
CA THR A 71 22.23 0.40 1.07
C THR A 71 20.78 0.37 0.65
N PHE A 72 20.45 -0.47 -0.35
CA PHE A 72 19.07 -0.69 -0.78
C PHE A 72 18.15 -1.08 0.38
N ARG A 73 18.62 -1.95 1.29
CA ARG A 73 17.86 -2.40 2.46
C ARG A 73 17.48 -1.27 3.41
N GLN A 74 18.33 -0.26 3.55
CA GLN A 74 18.03 0.93 4.36
C GLN A 74 16.93 1.78 3.71
N TRP A 75 17.00 1.97 2.39
CA TRP A 75 15.93 2.62 1.63
C TRP A 75 14.61 1.86 1.74
N GLU A 76 14.65 0.54 1.57
CA GLU A 76 13.46 -0.30 1.69
C GLU A 76 12.85 -0.23 3.08
N THR A 77 13.67 -0.24 4.13
CA THR A 77 13.18 -0.10 5.52
C THR A 77 12.50 1.26 5.73
N ALA A 78 13.10 2.34 5.25
CA ALA A 78 12.49 3.67 5.32
C ALA A 78 11.19 3.76 4.51
N LEU A 79 11.10 3.06 3.37
CA LEU A 79 9.87 2.98 2.57
C LEU A 79 8.76 2.23 3.33
N VAL A 80 9.09 1.13 4.00
CA VAL A 80 8.14 0.39 4.85
C VAL A 80 7.64 1.27 6.00
N GLU A 81 8.55 1.98 6.68
CA GLU A 81 8.20 2.93 7.75
C GLU A 81 7.31 4.06 7.23
N HIS A 82 7.55 4.55 6.02
CA HIS A 82 6.73 5.58 5.38
C HIS A 82 5.31 5.08 5.09
N ILE A 83 5.18 3.91 4.46
CA ILE A 83 3.88 3.32 4.11
C ILE A 83 3.08 2.96 5.37
N ASN A 84 3.67 2.19 6.28
CA ASN A 84 2.99 1.77 7.50
C ASN A 84 2.78 2.94 8.48
N GLY A 85 3.63 3.98 8.41
CA GLY A 85 3.57 5.17 9.24
C GLY A 85 2.32 6.02 8.99
N GLY A 86 1.68 5.92 7.82
CA GLY A 86 0.44 6.65 7.51
C GLY A 86 -0.67 6.36 8.52
N ARG A 87 -0.88 5.09 8.87
CA ARG A 87 -1.84 4.68 9.90
C ARG A 87 -1.43 5.18 11.29
N VAL A 88 -0.15 5.06 11.63
CA VAL A 88 0.38 5.49 12.94
C VAL A 88 0.17 6.99 13.14
N ILE A 89 0.36 7.82 12.11
CA ILE A 89 0.09 9.26 12.15
C ILE A 89 -1.38 9.54 12.51
N ILE A 90 -2.32 8.83 11.87
CA ILE A 90 -3.75 8.98 12.15
C ILE A 90 -4.04 8.57 13.60
N GLU A 91 -3.56 7.42 14.04
CA GLU A 91 -3.78 6.91 15.40
C GLU A 91 -3.19 7.85 16.47
N ASP A 92 -1.97 8.36 16.28
CA ASP A 92 -1.32 9.27 17.21
C ASP A 92 -2.03 10.62 17.28
N LEU A 93 -2.48 11.17 16.15
CA LEU A 93 -3.29 12.39 16.15
C LEU A 93 -4.62 12.17 16.88
N LYS A 94 -5.30 11.03 16.69
CA LYS A 94 -6.53 10.70 17.44
C LYS A 94 -6.29 10.51 18.94
N ARG A 95 -5.06 10.25 19.40
CA ARG A 95 -4.74 10.20 20.84
C ARG A 95 -4.60 11.59 21.47
N THR A 96 -4.44 12.63 20.67
CA THR A 96 -4.37 14.00 21.19
C THR A 96 -5.75 14.46 21.68
N SER A 97 -5.78 15.21 22.78
CA SER A 97 -7.03 15.73 23.37
C SER A 97 -7.85 16.59 22.41
N LYS A 98 -7.20 17.17 21.40
CA LYS A 98 -7.83 18.00 20.37
C LYS A 98 -8.62 17.19 19.34
N PHE A 99 -8.11 16.03 18.92
CA PHE A 99 -8.67 15.27 17.79
C PHE A 99 -9.32 13.94 18.17
N GLN A 100 -9.39 13.61 19.46
CA GLN A 100 -9.93 12.34 19.97
C GLN A 100 -11.33 11.99 19.43
N HIS A 101 -12.17 12.99 19.23
CA HIS A 101 -13.56 12.81 18.79
C HIS A 101 -13.76 13.06 17.28
N VAL A 102 -12.68 13.24 16.51
CA VAL A 102 -12.80 13.44 15.06
C VAL A 102 -13.19 12.12 14.40
N PRO A 103 -14.30 12.08 13.63
CA PRO A 103 -14.74 10.86 12.97
C PRO A 103 -13.97 10.67 11.65
N VAL A 104 -13.13 9.62 11.58
CA VAL A 104 -12.20 9.40 10.46
C VAL A 104 -12.80 8.46 9.42
N THR A 105 -13.47 7.39 9.84
CA THR A 105 -14.11 6.41 8.95
C THR A 105 -15.57 6.76 8.66
N GLN A 106 -16.14 6.22 7.58
CA GLN A 106 -17.55 6.40 7.24
C GLN A 106 -18.48 5.97 8.39
N GLU A 107 -18.19 4.83 9.02
CA GLU A 107 -18.97 4.31 10.15
C GLU A 107 -18.93 5.25 11.37
N GLN A 108 -17.75 5.75 11.74
CA GLN A 108 -17.61 6.73 12.84
C GLN A 108 -18.39 8.01 12.54
N ARG A 109 -18.50 8.39 11.27
CA ARG A 109 -19.22 9.59 10.83
C ARG A 109 -20.73 9.39 10.87
N LEU A 110 -21.22 8.21 10.50
CA LEU A 110 -22.64 7.87 10.64
C LEU A 110 -23.06 7.88 12.11
N GLN A 111 -22.23 7.28 12.99
CA GLN A 111 -22.44 7.33 14.43
C GLN A 111 -22.45 8.77 14.96
N ALA A 112 -21.47 9.59 14.58
CA ALA A 112 -21.45 11.00 14.97
C ALA A 112 -22.68 11.78 14.44
N ALA A 113 -23.15 11.47 13.23
CA ALA A 113 -24.34 12.10 12.66
C ALA A 113 -25.62 11.72 13.41
N GLU A 114 -25.73 10.46 13.86
CA GLU A 114 -26.84 9.97 14.67
C GLU A 114 -26.81 10.55 16.10
N GLU A 115 -25.64 10.59 16.73
CA GLU A 115 -25.47 11.05 18.11
C GLU A 115 -25.62 12.56 18.28
N PHE A 116 -25.00 13.33 17.39
CA PHE A 116 -24.94 14.80 17.49
C PHE A 116 -25.96 15.51 16.59
N GLY A 117 -26.63 14.78 15.67
CA GLY A 117 -27.56 15.37 14.71
C GLY A 117 -26.89 16.28 13.68
N ILE A 118 -25.57 16.12 13.48
CA ILE A 118 -24.73 16.91 12.59
C ILE A 118 -24.37 16.05 11.38
N LYS A 119 -24.82 16.44 10.17
CA LYS A 119 -24.33 15.83 8.93
C LYS A 119 -23.02 16.48 8.53
N ILE A 120 -21.91 15.78 8.73
CA ILE A 120 -20.60 16.20 8.26
C ILE A 120 -20.47 15.75 6.79
N PHE A 121 -20.29 16.70 5.88
CA PHE A 121 -20.17 16.42 4.44
C PHE A 121 -18.71 16.16 4.09
N PHE A 122 -18.45 15.16 3.25
CA PHE A 122 -17.10 14.79 2.91
C PHE A 122 -16.86 14.62 1.42
N HIS A 123 -15.66 15.02 1.02
CA HIS A 123 -15.10 14.69 -0.28
C HIS A 123 -14.77 13.20 -0.34
N ALA A 124 -15.14 12.53 -1.44
CA ALA A 124 -14.88 11.10 -1.63
C ALA A 124 -13.39 10.74 -1.46
N LEU A 125 -12.49 11.67 -1.82
CA LEU A 125 -11.05 11.51 -1.68
C LEU A 125 -10.59 11.25 -0.24
N GLN A 126 -11.25 11.82 0.77
CA GLN A 126 -10.81 11.62 2.17
C GLN A 126 -11.03 10.18 2.64
N GLU A 127 -12.12 9.56 2.19
CA GLU A 127 -12.39 8.15 2.51
C GLU A 127 -11.39 7.23 1.81
N LEU A 128 -11.06 7.53 0.55
CA LEU A 128 -10.03 6.81 -0.21
C LEU A 128 -8.65 6.95 0.41
N ARG A 129 -8.33 8.11 0.99
CA ARG A 129 -7.08 8.31 1.75
C ARG A 129 -7.05 7.46 3.00
N THR A 130 -8.13 7.41 3.77
CA THR A 130 -8.23 6.54 4.95
C THR A 130 -8.00 5.08 4.54
N LEU A 131 -8.73 4.61 3.52
CA LEU A 131 -8.55 3.26 2.99
C LEU A 131 -7.09 3.02 2.56
N TYR A 132 -6.49 3.98 1.84
CA TYR A 132 -5.09 3.93 1.42
C TYR A 132 -4.12 3.71 2.59
N PHE A 133 -4.32 4.43 3.70
CA PHE A 133 -3.47 4.33 4.89
C PHE A 133 -3.75 3.11 5.77
N GLU A 134 -4.93 2.49 5.67
CA GLU A 134 -5.26 1.29 6.44
C GLU A 134 -4.50 0.05 5.98
N LYS A 135 -4.07 -0.01 4.71
CA LYS A 135 -3.31 -1.15 4.18
C LYS A 135 -1.86 -1.10 4.61
N GLU A 136 -1.49 -2.03 5.49
CA GLU A 136 -0.11 -2.28 5.87
C GLU A 136 0.59 -3.23 4.89
N LEU A 137 1.92 -3.10 4.81
CA LEU A 137 2.76 -4.09 4.14
C LEU A 137 2.85 -5.37 4.97
N GLU A 138 2.29 -6.44 4.42
CA GLU A 138 2.31 -7.78 5.01
C GLU A 138 3.68 -8.44 4.87
N ASP A 139 4.06 -9.23 5.87
CA ASP A 139 5.20 -10.13 5.79
C ASP A 139 4.80 -11.41 5.05
N ILE A 140 5.50 -11.71 3.96
CA ILE A 140 5.30 -12.93 3.17
C ILE A 140 6.59 -13.73 3.12
N PHE A 141 6.45 -15.06 3.13
CA PHE A 141 7.57 -15.94 2.86
C PHE A 141 7.84 -15.95 1.35
N ASP A 142 9.02 -15.49 0.94
CA ASP A 142 9.49 -15.62 -0.42
C ASP A 142 10.30 -16.90 -0.59
N GLU A 143 9.76 -17.84 -1.36
CA GLU A 143 10.36 -19.12 -1.67
C GLU A 143 11.67 -18.99 -2.46
N ASP A 144 11.86 -17.91 -3.23
CA ASP A 144 13.05 -17.73 -4.08
C ASP A 144 14.27 -17.34 -3.25
N THR A 145 14.09 -16.39 -2.33
CA THR A 145 15.14 -15.96 -1.41
C THR A 145 15.20 -16.82 -0.15
N GLY A 146 14.14 -17.58 0.15
CA GLY A 146 13.97 -18.32 1.40
C GLY A 146 13.79 -17.43 2.62
N GLN A 147 13.47 -16.15 2.42
CA GLN A 147 13.39 -15.13 3.47
C GLN A 147 11.96 -14.62 3.62
N VAL A 148 11.67 -14.08 4.80
CA VAL A 148 10.44 -13.31 5.01
C VAL A 148 10.71 -11.89 4.51
N VAL A 149 9.93 -11.46 3.52
CA VAL A 149 10.04 -10.16 2.85
C VAL A 149 8.71 -9.42 2.92
N LYS A 150 8.74 -8.10 2.70
CA LYS A 150 7.53 -7.27 2.67
C LYS A 150 6.82 -7.39 1.31
N ASP A 151 5.51 -7.58 1.31
CA ASP A 151 4.71 -7.76 0.09
C ASP A 151 4.40 -6.43 -0.62
N PHE A 152 5.42 -5.85 -1.26
CA PHE A 152 5.26 -4.63 -2.06
C PHE A 152 4.33 -4.84 -3.26
N ASP A 153 4.35 -6.01 -3.89
CA ASP A 153 3.52 -6.28 -5.05
C ASP A 153 2.05 -6.38 -4.70
N GLY A 154 1.72 -7.03 -3.57
CA GLY A 154 0.37 -7.06 -3.03
C GLY A 154 -0.14 -5.66 -2.69
N PHE A 155 0.70 -4.83 -2.06
CA PHE A 155 0.38 -3.43 -1.78
C PHE A 155 0.13 -2.61 -3.05
N PHE A 156 1.02 -2.72 -4.04
CA PHE A 156 0.88 -2.01 -5.32
C PHE A 156 -0.30 -2.52 -6.16
N LEU A 157 -0.60 -3.82 -6.12
CA LEU A 157 -1.79 -4.37 -6.75
C LEU A 157 -3.06 -3.82 -6.10
N TRP A 158 -3.10 -3.74 -4.78
CA TRP A 158 -4.23 -3.17 -4.06
C TRP A 158 -4.45 -1.69 -4.42
N ARG A 159 -3.35 -0.91 -4.54
CA ARG A 159 -3.40 0.47 -5.06
C ARG A 159 -4.03 0.54 -6.47
N ASP A 160 -3.65 -0.37 -7.36
CA ASP A 160 -4.24 -0.45 -8.71
C ASP A 160 -5.73 -0.80 -8.67
N VAL A 161 -6.12 -1.75 -7.81
CA VAL A 161 -7.53 -2.15 -7.64
C VAL A 161 -8.39 -0.99 -7.15
N ILE A 162 -7.92 -0.22 -6.17
CA ILE A 162 -8.61 1.00 -5.75
C ILE A 162 -8.77 1.93 -6.95
N SER A 163 -7.67 2.26 -7.64
CA SER A 163 -7.69 3.18 -8.78
C SER A 163 -8.66 2.75 -9.88
N GLN A 164 -8.74 1.44 -10.18
CA GLN A 164 -9.65 0.87 -11.18
C GLN A 164 -11.12 0.83 -10.74
N SER A 165 -11.38 0.75 -9.43
CA SER A 165 -12.74 0.78 -8.89
C SER A 165 -13.36 2.18 -8.84
N LEU A 166 -12.55 3.22 -9.04
CA LEU A 166 -13.01 4.61 -9.01
C LEU A 166 -13.64 5.03 -10.33
N GLY A 167 -14.70 5.83 -10.24
CA GLY A 167 -15.28 6.50 -11.40
C GLY A 167 -14.31 7.55 -12.00
N PRO A 168 -14.45 7.91 -13.28
CA PRO A 168 -13.54 8.83 -13.99
C PRO A 168 -13.37 10.20 -13.32
N GLN A 169 -14.35 10.63 -12.52
CA GLN A 169 -14.32 11.92 -11.82
C GLN A 169 -13.36 11.92 -10.62
N ASN A 170 -13.15 10.77 -9.95
CA ASN A 170 -12.36 10.68 -8.72
C ASN A 170 -10.96 10.10 -8.94
N ILE A 171 -10.74 9.42 -10.08
CA ILE A 171 -9.46 8.76 -10.37
C ILE A 171 -8.32 9.77 -10.49
N GLY A 172 -8.54 10.91 -11.15
CA GLY A 172 -7.51 11.94 -11.35
C GLY A 172 -6.98 12.51 -10.04
N GLU A 173 -7.89 12.88 -9.13
CA GLU A 173 -7.52 13.40 -7.80
C GLU A 173 -6.80 12.35 -6.94
N PHE A 174 -7.21 11.08 -7.03
CA PHE A 174 -6.54 10.01 -6.31
C PHE A 174 -5.15 9.73 -6.87
N GLU A 175 -4.97 9.73 -8.19
CA GLU A 175 -3.67 9.60 -8.83
C GLU A 175 -2.74 10.78 -8.53
N GLU A 176 -3.27 12.00 -8.43
CA GLU A 176 -2.53 13.18 -7.98
C GLU A 176 -2.10 13.04 -6.52
N PHE A 177 -2.98 12.57 -5.64
CA PHE A 177 -2.65 12.27 -4.25
C PHE A 177 -1.52 11.23 -4.15
N LEU A 178 -1.60 10.15 -4.91
CA LEU A 178 -0.60 9.08 -4.95
C LEU A 178 0.74 9.57 -5.52
N ARG A 179 0.74 10.39 -6.58
CA ARG A 179 1.96 11.05 -7.09
C ARG A 179 2.54 12.03 -6.06
N GLY A 180 1.68 12.74 -5.35
CA GLY A 180 2.05 13.63 -4.25
C GLY A 180 2.67 12.89 -3.07
N ASP A 181 2.33 11.62 -2.84
CA ASP A 181 2.91 10.77 -1.81
C ASP A 181 4.26 10.16 -2.24
N ALA A 182 4.30 9.63 -3.47
CA ALA A 182 5.44 8.88 -3.96
C ALA A 182 6.71 9.72 -4.12
N THR A 183 7.85 9.09 -3.85
CA THR A 183 9.16 9.57 -4.30
C THR A 183 9.46 9.06 -5.71
N PRO A 184 10.42 9.67 -6.43
CA PRO A 184 10.74 9.22 -7.79
C PRO A 184 11.19 7.75 -7.87
N LEU A 185 12.01 7.27 -6.94
CA LEU A 185 12.39 5.84 -6.92
C LEU A 185 11.21 4.93 -6.54
N THR A 186 10.29 5.39 -5.69
CA THR A 186 9.07 4.63 -5.34
C THR A 186 8.13 4.52 -6.55
N ALA A 187 7.96 5.61 -7.30
CA ALA A 187 7.20 5.61 -8.55
C ALA A 187 7.83 4.66 -9.58
N LEU A 188 9.15 4.68 -9.72
CA LEU A 188 9.88 3.73 -10.56
C LEU A 188 9.66 2.29 -10.11
N ARG A 189 9.80 1.96 -8.81
CA ARG A 189 9.55 0.60 -8.30
C ARG A 189 8.13 0.15 -8.60
N PHE A 190 7.15 1.04 -8.50
CA PHE A 190 5.75 0.75 -8.84
C PHE A 190 5.58 0.38 -10.31
N GLU A 191 6.16 1.16 -11.23
CA GLU A 191 6.11 0.88 -12.67
C GLU A 191 6.84 -0.43 -13.04
N ILE A 192 8.03 -0.65 -12.48
CA ILE A 192 8.81 -1.88 -12.66
C ILE A 192 8.07 -3.08 -12.06
N SER A 193 7.43 -2.94 -10.90
CA SER A 193 6.59 -3.99 -10.31
C SER A 193 5.48 -4.39 -11.29
N ARG A 194 4.75 -3.41 -11.83
CA ARG A 194 3.67 -3.65 -12.79
C ARG A 194 4.16 -4.29 -14.10
N LYS A 195 5.29 -3.81 -14.64
CA LYS A 195 5.82 -4.24 -15.94
C LYS A 195 6.55 -5.59 -15.87
N TYR A 196 7.29 -5.85 -14.79
CA TYR A 196 8.25 -6.94 -14.71
C TYR A 196 7.98 -7.89 -13.54
N PHE A 197 7.85 -7.39 -12.31
CA PHE A 197 7.83 -8.26 -11.12
C PHE A 197 6.54 -9.06 -10.97
N ARG A 198 5.38 -8.42 -11.18
CA ARG A 198 4.10 -9.14 -11.11
C ARG A 198 3.98 -10.20 -12.20
N PRO A 199 4.28 -9.94 -13.50
CA PRO A 199 4.34 -11.00 -14.50
C PRO A 199 5.31 -12.13 -14.15
N TYR A 200 6.51 -11.79 -13.64
CA TYR A 200 7.50 -12.78 -13.20
C TYR A 200 6.99 -13.65 -12.03
N LYS A 201 6.27 -13.06 -11.07
CA LYS A 201 5.66 -13.80 -9.95
C LYS A 201 4.43 -14.61 -10.37
N ASN A 202 3.68 -14.14 -11.37
CA ASN A 202 2.51 -14.83 -11.94
C ASN A 202 2.86 -16.09 -12.74
N ILE A 203 4.15 -16.35 -13.05
CA ILE A 203 4.60 -17.64 -13.62
C ILE A 203 4.08 -18.83 -12.80
N ARG A 204 3.97 -18.66 -11.47
CA ARG A 204 3.41 -19.67 -10.57
C ARG A 204 2.03 -20.15 -11.01
N ASP A 205 1.15 -19.24 -11.38
CA ASP A 205 -0.22 -19.59 -11.78
C ASP A 205 -0.28 -20.16 -13.21
N VAL A 206 0.65 -19.72 -14.08
CA VAL A 206 0.83 -20.33 -15.42
C VAL A 206 1.29 -21.78 -15.30
N VAL A 207 2.31 -22.04 -14.48
CA VAL A 207 2.81 -23.40 -14.24
C VAL A 207 1.74 -24.27 -13.57
N LEU A 208 0.99 -23.71 -12.61
CA LEU A 208 -0.12 -24.40 -11.94
C LEU A 208 -1.18 -24.88 -12.93
N SER A 209 -1.46 -24.11 -13.98
CA SER A 209 -2.45 -24.49 -15.00
C SER A 209 -2.11 -25.77 -15.78
N GLY A 210 -0.84 -26.19 -15.76
CA GLY A 210 -0.36 -27.42 -16.39
C GLY A 210 -0.52 -28.69 -15.54
N PHE A 211 -1.03 -28.57 -14.31
CA PHE A 211 -1.34 -29.69 -13.42
C PHE A 211 -2.83 -30.05 -13.51
N ASN A 212 -3.19 -31.27 -13.13
CA ASN A 212 -4.60 -31.68 -13.09
C ASN A 212 -5.37 -30.98 -11.94
N PRO A 213 -6.72 -30.96 -11.93
CA PRO A 213 -7.48 -30.22 -10.92
C PRO A 213 -7.22 -30.65 -9.46
N GLU A 214 -6.94 -31.92 -9.21
CA GLU A 214 -6.67 -32.45 -7.85
C GLU A 214 -5.29 -31.99 -7.37
N GLU A 215 -4.28 -32.10 -8.23
CA GLU A 215 -2.93 -31.58 -8.00
C GLU A 215 -2.94 -30.06 -7.79
N GLN A 216 -3.72 -29.33 -8.59
CA GLN A 216 -3.85 -27.88 -8.43
C GLN A 216 -4.40 -27.50 -7.06
N LEU A 217 -5.37 -28.27 -6.54
CA LEU A 217 -5.94 -28.04 -5.22
C LEU A 217 -4.90 -28.29 -4.12
N LEU A 218 -4.15 -29.38 -4.21
CA LEU A 218 -3.05 -29.70 -3.29
C LEU A 218 -1.97 -28.61 -3.29
N ILE A 219 -1.55 -28.14 -4.47
CA ILE A 219 -0.54 -27.08 -4.61
C ILE A 219 -1.07 -25.76 -4.02
N ARG A 220 -2.34 -25.41 -4.25
CA ARG A 220 -2.95 -24.20 -3.66
C ARG A 220 -3.01 -24.29 -2.14
N GLU A 221 -3.39 -25.45 -1.59
CA GLU A 221 -3.42 -25.66 -0.15
C GLU A 221 -2.03 -25.59 0.47
N TYR A 222 -1.03 -26.19 -0.18
CA TYR A 222 0.37 -26.10 0.21
C TYR A 222 0.86 -24.64 0.22
N ARG A 223 0.63 -23.89 -0.87
CA ARG A 223 1.03 -22.47 -0.97
C ARG A 223 0.36 -21.60 0.08
N ALA A 224 -0.94 -21.83 0.34
CA ALA A 224 -1.67 -21.10 1.38
C ALA A 224 -1.08 -21.35 2.77
N LYS A 225 -0.70 -22.60 3.07
CA LYS A 225 -0.09 -22.98 4.36
C LYS A 225 1.34 -22.46 4.51
N ILE A 226 2.16 -22.46 3.46
CA ILE A 226 3.51 -21.87 3.52
C ILE A 226 3.46 -20.36 3.72
N ARG A 227 2.52 -19.69 3.07
CA ARG A 227 2.35 -18.24 3.20
C ARG A 227 1.98 -17.83 4.63
N LEU A 228 1.25 -18.67 5.36
CA LEU A 228 0.88 -18.45 6.75
C LEU A 228 2.01 -18.91 7.68
N LEU A 229 2.69 -17.95 8.32
CA LEU A 229 3.71 -18.20 9.34
C LEU A 229 3.13 -19.10 10.46
N GLY A 230 3.48 -20.39 10.47
CA GLY A 230 3.06 -21.35 11.51
C GLY A 230 2.51 -22.71 11.03
N PHE A 231 2.35 -22.94 9.72
CA PHE A 231 1.83 -24.22 9.20
C PHE A 231 2.89 -25.05 8.44
N LYS A 232 4.17 -24.90 8.77
CA LYS A 232 5.27 -25.62 8.10
C LYS A 232 5.08 -27.14 8.12
N ASP A 233 4.72 -27.71 9.27
CA ASP A 233 4.54 -29.16 9.42
C ASP A 233 3.44 -29.71 8.49
N LYS A 234 2.31 -28.99 8.38
CA LYS A 234 1.22 -29.37 7.46
C LYS A 234 1.55 -29.10 5.99
N ALA A 235 2.45 -28.17 5.71
CA ALA A 235 2.97 -27.98 4.36
C ALA A 235 3.93 -29.10 3.99
N GLU A 236 4.76 -29.57 4.92
CA GLU A 236 5.66 -30.72 4.72
C GLU A 236 4.86 -32.00 4.43
N GLU A 237 3.77 -32.27 5.15
CA GLU A 237 2.86 -33.39 4.87
C GLU A 237 2.31 -33.35 3.43
N LEU A 238 1.78 -32.21 2.98
CA LEU A 238 1.31 -32.03 1.61
C LEU A 238 2.43 -32.14 0.57
N GLY A 239 3.66 -31.81 0.96
CA GLY A 239 4.85 -31.92 0.13
C GLY A 239 5.30 -33.36 -0.15
N THR A 240 4.73 -34.36 0.53
CA THR A 240 5.08 -35.79 0.36
C THR A 240 4.20 -36.54 -0.64
N VAL A 241 3.14 -35.91 -1.18
CA VAL A 241 2.23 -36.56 -2.12
C VAL A 241 2.96 -36.86 -3.45
N PRO A 242 3.03 -38.13 -3.89
CA PRO A 242 3.77 -38.50 -5.10
C PRO A 242 3.11 -37.94 -6.36
N PHE A 243 3.92 -37.53 -7.33
CA PHE A 243 3.45 -37.10 -8.64
C PHE A 243 3.19 -38.32 -9.54
N GLU A 244 2.10 -38.31 -10.30
CA GLU A 244 1.81 -39.42 -11.21
C GLU A 244 2.84 -39.47 -12.35
N GLY A 245 3.65 -40.54 -12.38
CA GLY A 245 4.59 -40.81 -13.46
C GLY A 245 6.04 -40.38 -13.22
N GLY A 246 6.45 -40.08 -11.99
CA GLY A 246 7.85 -39.78 -11.65
C GLY A 246 8.25 -40.14 -10.22
N ASP A 247 9.53 -39.96 -9.92
CA ASP A 247 10.12 -40.16 -8.58
C ASP A 247 10.01 -38.90 -7.68
N THR A 248 9.26 -37.88 -8.13
CA THR A 248 9.10 -36.59 -7.44
C THR A 248 7.71 -36.47 -6.79
N THR A 249 7.56 -35.51 -5.88
CA THR A 249 6.26 -35.17 -5.29
C THR A 249 5.57 -34.11 -6.14
N VAL A 250 4.24 -34.02 -6.08
CA VAL A 250 3.44 -33.04 -6.86
C VAL A 250 3.97 -31.62 -6.63
N VAL A 251 4.22 -31.28 -5.36
CA VAL A 251 4.78 -29.99 -4.95
C VAL A 251 6.24 -29.83 -5.42
N GLY A 252 7.05 -30.88 -5.35
CA GLY A 252 8.43 -30.86 -5.83
C GLY A 252 8.52 -30.59 -7.33
N GLU A 253 7.72 -31.29 -8.13
CA GLU A 253 7.61 -31.10 -9.58
C GLU A 253 7.12 -29.69 -9.92
N TYR A 254 6.09 -29.20 -9.23
CA TYR A 254 5.61 -27.82 -9.39
C TYR A 254 6.72 -26.80 -9.13
N ASN A 255 7.42 -26.90 -7.99
CA ASN A 255 8.51 -25.99 -7.64
C ASN A 255 9.66 -26.06 -8.65
N GLU A 256 10.00 -27.25 -9.14
CA GLU A 256 11.02 -27.40 -10.18
C GLU A 256 10.61 -26.71 -11.48
N ARG A 257 9.36 -26.90 -11.95
CA ARG A 257 8.83 -26.25 -13.14
C ARG A 257 8.78 -24.74 -13.00
N VAL A 258 8.39 -24.22 -11.84
CA VAL A 258 8.42 -22.78 -11.54
C VAL A 258 9.85 -22.25 -11.60
N ARG A 259 10.79 -22.90 -10.91
CA ARG A 259 12.22 -22.50 -10.91
C ARG A 259 12.79 -22.48 -12.31
N ARG A 260 12.56 -23.53 -13.10
CA ARG A 260 13.03 -23.64 -14.49
C ARG A 260 12.44 -22.54 -15.38
N SER A 261 11.14 -22.31 -15.28
CA SER A 261 10.45 -21.26 -16.05
C SER A 261 10.97 -19.87 -15.72
N ARG A 262 11.26 -19.60 -14.44
CA ARG A 262 11.86 -18.33 -13.98
C ARG A 262 13.27 -18.12 -14.48
N ILE A 263 14.13 -19.15 -14.37
CA ILE A 263 15.48 -19.11 -14.92
C ILE A 263 15.42 -18.80 -16.41
N ASN A 264 14.58 -19.53 -17.16
CA ASN A 264 14.42 -19.32 -18.59
C ASN A 264 13.96 -17.90 -18.91
N LEU A 265 12.98 -17.35 -18.17
CA LEU A 265 12.52 -15.99 -18.39
C LEU A 265 13.64 -14.96 -18.13
N ARG A 266 14.43 -15.13 -17.07
CA ARG A 266 15.57 -14.27 -16.74
C ARG A 266 16.73 -14.38 -17.73
N VAL A 267 16.88 -15.53 -18.38
CA VAL A 267 17.85 -15.71 -19.46
C VAL A 267 17.39 -15.01 -20.74
N VAL A 268 16.10 -15.09 -21.06
CA VAL A 268 15.54 -14.50 -22.29
C VAL A 268 15.35 -12.99 -22.17
N ASP A 269 14.88 -12.50 -21.03
CA ASP A 269 14.64 -11.09 -20.75
C ASP A 269 15.71 -10.55 -19.80
N THR A 270 16.77 -9.99 -20.39
CA THR A 270 17.88 -9.38 -19.65
C THR A 270 17.46 -8.12 -18.89
N GLU A 271 16.44 -7.42 -19.37
CA GLU A 271 15.92 -6.20 -18.73
C GLU A 271 15.23 -6.56 -17.41
N LEU A 272 14.37 -7.58 -17.44
CA LEU A 272 13.76 -8.15 -16.23
C LEU A 272 14.82 -8.61 -15.23
N ASP A 273 15.81 -9.39 -15.66
CA ASP A 273 16.85 -9.91 -14.75
C ASP A 273 17.68 -8.79 -14.12
N ALA A 274 17.96 -7.72 -14.87
CA ALA A 274 18.60 -6.52 -14.35
C ALA A 274 17.74 -5.86 -13.27
N TRP A 275 16.44 -5.63 -13.54
CA TRP A 275 15.53 -4.99 -12.58
C TRP A 275 15.31 -5.79 -11.31
N LEU A 276 15.21 -7.11 -11.40
CA LEU A 276 15.11 -7.99 -10.24
C LEU A 276 16.34 -7.82 -9.32
N ASN A 277 17.53 -7.67 -9.90
CA ASN A 277 18.76 -7.43 -9.11
C ASN A 277 18.84 -6.00 -8.56
N VAL A 278 18.39 -4.98 -9.31
CA VAL A 278 18.36 -3.58 -8.84
C VAL A 278 17.56 -3.43 -7.54
N PHE A 279 16.39 -4.08 -7.47
CA PHE A 279 15.50 -4.03 -6.32
C PHE A 279 15.65 -5.23 -5.36
N GLY A 280 16.70 -6.04 -5.52
CA GLY A 280 17.00 -7.15 -4.59
C GLY A 280 15.98 -8.31 -4.59
N GLU A 281 15.11 -8.40 -5.59
CA GLU A 281 14.20 -9.53 -5.81
C GLU A 281 14.96 -10.79 -6.31
N ALA A 282 16.21 -10.63 -6.76
CA ALA A 282 17.13 -11.71 -7.09
C ALA A 282 18.53 -11.46 -6.50
N SER A 283 19.24 -12.54 -6.20
CA SER A 283 20.58 -12.51 -5.57
C SER A 283 21.75 -12.64 -6.54
N SER A 284 21.49 -12.90 -7.82
CA SER A 284 22.49 -13.16 -8.85
C SER A 284 21.94 -12.87 -10.23
N PHE A 285 22.81 -12.75 -11.24
CA PHE A 285 22.44 -12.61 -12.65
C PHE A 285 22.44 -13.96 -13.35
N GLN A 286 21.53 -14.17 -14.31
CA GLN A 286 21.55 -15.35 -15.18
C GLN A 286 22.43 -15.16 -16.42
N THR A 287 22.66 -13.92 -16.84
CA THR A 287 23.44 -13.60 -18.05
C THR A 287 24.39 -12.43 -17.84
N ALA A 288 25.45 -12.35 -18.67
CA ALA A 288 26.35 -11.19 -18.67
C ALA A 288 25.65 -9.90 -19.12
N GLY A 289 24.74 -10.01 -20.11
CA GLY A 289 23.97 -8.87 -20.60
C GLY A 289 23.07 -8.25 -19.52
N ALA A 290 22.45 -9.07 -18.66
CA ALA A 290 21.68 -8.58 -17.52
C ALA A 290 22.54 -7.79 -16.52
N ARG A 291 23.79 -8.23 -16.29
CA ARG A 291 24.73 -7.52 -15.42
C ARG A 291 25.15 -6.17 -16.01
N GLU A 292 25.50 -6.15 -17.29
CA GLU A 292 25.85 -4.90 -17.99
C GLU A 292 24.70 -3.90 -17.94
N ARG A 293 23.47 -4.38 -18.18
CA ARG A 293 22.26 -3.56 -18.12
C ARG A 293 21.96 -3.08 -16.70
N HIS A 294 22.12 -3.91 -15.68
CA HIS A 294 22.04 -3.50 -14.28
C HIS A 294 23.02 -2.36 -13.97
N ASP A 295 24.28 -2.50 -14.36
CA ASP A 295 25.31 -1.49 -14.10
C ASP A 295 25.01 -0.17 -14.83
N GLU A 296 24.39 -0.25 -16.01
CA GLU A 296 23.86 0.91 -16.72
C GLU A 296 22.70 1.57 -15.97
N ILE A 297 21.68 0.81 -15.56
CA ILE A 297 20.53 1.31 -14.81
C ILE A 297 21.00 2.01 -13.53
N ILE A 298 21.87 1.37 -12.75
CA ILE A 298 22.43 1.97 -11.53
C ILE A 298 23.12 3.29 -11.88
N ARG A 299 23.97 3.33 -12.93
CA ARG A 299 24.64 4.57 -13.35
C ARG A 299 23.64 5.67 -13.71
N GLN A 300 22.59 5.35 -14.46
CA GLN A 300 21.56 6.32 -14.85
C GLN A 300 20.79 6.85 -13.64
N LEU A 301 20.44 5.96 -12.69
CA LEU A 301 19.81 6.34 -11.42
C LEU A 301 20.68 7.29 -10.60
N ARG A 302 22.00 7.06 -10.54
CA ARG A 302 22.95 7.94 -9.83
C ARG A 302 23.06 9.34 -10.42
N VAL A 303 22.92 9.45 -11.74
CA VAL A 303 22.95 10.75 -12.45
C VAL A 303 21.60 11.48 -12.35
N GLY A 304 20.58 10.85 -11.75
CA GLY A 304 19.24 11.42 -11.58
C GLY A 304 18.41 11.42 -12.86
N ASN A 305 18.78 10.60 -13.85
CA ASN A 305 18.11 10.56 -15.15
C ASN A 305 17.01 9.50 -15.18
N LEU A 306 16.00 9.65 -14.33
CA LEU A 306 14.90 8.68 -14.18
C LEU A 306 14.04 8.53 -15.43
N GLU A 307 13.88 9.59 -16.23
CA GLU A 307 13.11 9.53 -17.48
C GLU A 307 13.77 8.66 -18.54
N THR A 308 15.10 8.58 -18.55
CA THR A 308 15.85 7.74 -19.50
C THR A 308 15.85 6.27 -19.05
N VAL A 309 15.73 6.02 -17.75
CA VAL A 309 15.69 4.67 -17.17
C VAL A 309 14.43 3.90 -17.57
N LEU A 310 13.33 4.62 -17.84
CA LEU A 310 12.03 4.04 -18.21
C LEU A 310 11.80 3.87 -19.71
N ARG A 311 12.65 4.45 -20.56
CA ARG A 311 12.59 4.37 -22.03
C ARG A 311 13.39 3.17 -22.54
#